data_AF-A0A356QWF0-F1
#
_entry.id   AF-A0A356QWF0-F1
#
_cell.length_a   1.000
_cell.length_b   1.000
_cell.length_c   1.000
_cell.angle_alpha   90.00
_cell.angle_beta   90.00
_cell.angle_gamma   90.00
#
_symmetry.space_group_name_H-M   'P 1'
#
loop_
_entity.id
_entity.type
_entity.pdbx_description
1 polymer ?
#
loop_
_entity_poly.entity_id
_entity_poly.type
_entity_poly.pdbx_seq_one_letter_code
_entity_poly.pdbx_strand_id
1 'polypeptide(L)'
;MHGDFIRRHIGPSEADIEAMLAELGCRSVDDLINQVVPANIISERELEMDPPRSERAASTYLRHMRHRNQVFVSMIGCGYHGTVMPPVIRRNVFENPDWYTAYTPYQAEVSQGRLEVLLSFQQMICDLTGMELANASLLDEATAGAEAMSMCRRLSKAKSNVFFVDDRVHPQTLAVIKTRAGFMGFEILVGNPGNNGLVAHECIVDLSGIRESCGITVEDVAKRLMDYGFHAPTMSWPVADSFMIEPTESESREELDRFCDALISIRGEIAEIESGQQDPENNLLKNAPHSLHLLTLGGWDRSYPLEVAFFPSPATRRDKYWPPVGRVDNVQGDKTLVCSCPPIDYYEEEVQTP
;
A
#
# COMPACT_ATOMS: atom_id res chain seq x y z
N MET A 1 -8.51 -35.51 -5.52
CA MET A 1 -7.83 -34.33 -6.11
C MET A 1 -6.80 -33.74 -5.14
N HIS A 2 -5.99 -34.58 -4.47
CA HIS A 2 -4.72 -34.15 -3.89
C HIS A 2 -3.64 -34.35 -4.97
N GLY A 3 -2.71 -33.42 -5.14
CA GLY A 3 -1.52 -33.58 -6.01
C GLY A 3 -1.62 -33.10 -7.47
N ASP A 4 -2.78 -32.63 -7.94
CA ASP A 4 -2.96 -32.22 -9.36
C ASP A 4 -2.06 -31.04 -9.77
N PHE A 5 -1.79 -30.10 -8.86
CA PHE A 5 -0.85 -29.01 -9.13
C PHE A 5 0.58 -29.52 -9.33
N ILE A 6 1.05 -30.47 -8.51
CA ILE A 6 2.41 -31.03 -8.59
C ILE A 6 2.63 -31.65 -9.97
N ARG A 7 1.64 -32.42 -10.47
CA ARG A 7 1.72 -33.05 -11.78
C ARG A 7 1.61 -32.08 -12.97
N ARG A 8 1.00 -30.91 -12.79
CA ARG A 8 1.00 -29.85 -13.82
C ARG A 8 2.25 -28.97 -13.77
N HIS A 9 2.85 -28.82 -12.60
CA HIS A 9 4.02 -27.97 -12.38
C HIS A 9 5.33 -28.69 -12.70
N ILE A 10 5.46 -29.95 -12.27
CA ILE A 10 6.62 -30.79 -12.58
C ILE A 10 6.39 -31.44 -13.94
N GLY A 11 7.15 -31.00 -14.95
CA GLY A 11 7.01 -31.46 -16.33
C GLY A 11 7.29 -32.96 -16.55
N PRO A 12 8.39 -33.52 -16.02
CA PRO A 12 8.73 -34.94 -16.23
C PRO A 12 7.67 -35.90 -15.69
N SER A 13 7.25 -36.85 -16.53
CA SER A 13 6.46 -37.99 -16.10
C SER A 13 7.30 -39.02 -15.33
N GLU A 14 6.66 -40.01 -14.71
CA GLU A 14 7.39 -41.10 -14.03
C GLU A 14 8.32 -41.85 -15.00
N ALA A 15 7.86 -42.09 -16.23
CA ALA A 15 8.68 -42.73 -17.26
C ALA A 15 9.87 -41.86 -17.69
N ASP A 16 9.69 -40.53 -17.78
CA ASP A 16 10.79 -39.61 -18.07
C ASP A 16 11.82 -39.61 -16.93
N ILE A 17 11.35 -39.63 -15.68
CA ILE A 17 12.22 -39.69 -14.49
C ILE A 17 13.03 -40.99 -14.49
N GLU A 18 12.39 -42.14 -14.75
CA GLU A 18 13.09 -43.43 -14.84
C GLU A 18 14.14 -43.44 -15.96
N ALA A 19 13.80 -42.89 -17.13
CA ALA A 19 14.74 -42.80 -18.25
C ALA A 19 15.94 -41.89 -17.93
N MET A 20 15.71 -40.72 -17.32
CA MET A 20 16.77 -39.81 -16.89
C MET A 20 17.67 -40.44 -15.80
N LEU A 21 17.09 -41.14 -14.83
CA LEU A 21 17.83 -41.82 -13.78
C LEU A 21 18.71 -42.95 -14.36
N ALA A 22 18.18 -43.73 -15.31
CA ALA A 22 18.93 -44.78 -15.99
C ALA A 22 20.13 -44.23 -16.77
N GLU A 23 19.96 -43.12 -17.49
CA GLU A 23 21.06 -42.44 -18.21
C GLU A 23 22.15 -41.94 -17.25
N LEU A 24 21.76 -41.43 -16.08
CA LEU A 24 22.67 -40.97 -15.04
C LEU A 24 23.26 -42.12 -14.19
N GLY A 25 22.87 -43.38 -14.44
CA GLY A 25 23.29 -44.53 -13.64
C GLY A 25 22.80 -44.51 -12.18
N CYS A 26 21.75 -43.73 -11.89
CA CYS A 26 21.16 -43.58 -10.55
C CYS A 26 19.94 -44.50 -10.40
N ARG A 27 19.75 -45.06 -9.21
CA ARG A 27 18.64 -46.01 -8.95
C ARG A 27 17.33 -45.32 -8.55
N SER A 28 17.42 -44.12 -8.00
CA SER A 28 16.29 -43.32 -7.55
C SER A 28 16.67 -41.84 -7.46
N VAL A 29 15.68 -40.97 -7.26
CA VAL A 29 15.93 -39.55 -6.96
C VAL A 29 16.73 -39.39 -5.68
N ASP A 30 16.46 -40.18 -4.64
CA ASP A 30 17.24 -40.15 -3.39
C ASP A 30 18.70 -40.57 -3.61
N ASP A 31 18.95 -41.56 -4.46
CA ASP A 31 20.29 -42.00 -4.84
C ASP A 31 21.06 -40.87 -5.55
N LEU A 32 20.39 -40.11 -6.42
CA LEU A 32 20.95 -38.92 -7.06
C LEU A 32 21.23 -37.79 -6.05
N ILE A 33 20.28 -37.50 -5.14
CA ILE A 33 20.46 -36.47 -4.10
C ILE A 33 21.67 -36.79 -3.23
N ASN A 34 21.82 -38.04 -2.78
CA ASN A 34 22.94 -38.46 -1.94
C ASN A 34 24.31 -38.40 -2.63
N GLN A 35 24.34 -38.46 -3.97
CA GLN A 35 25.57 -38.30 -4.73
C GLN A 35 25.96 -36.82 -4.95
N VAL A 36 24.98 -35.91 -4.96
CA VAL A 36 25.19 -34.49 -5.32
C VAL A 36 25.30 -33.60 -4.08
N VAL A 37 24.44 -33.79 -3.09
CA VAL A 37 24.37 -32.92 -1.91
C VAL A 37 25.21 -33.53 -0.78
N PRO A 38 26.19 -32.80 -0.20
CA PRO A 38 26.99 -33.31 0.91
C PRO A 38 26.14 -33.70 2.13
N ALA A 39 26.34 -34.91 2.66
CA ALA A 39 25.53 -35.45 3.76
C ALA A 39 25.54 -34.58 5.03
N ASN A 40 26.59 -33.80 5.27
CA ASN A 40 26.70 -32.94 6.45
C ASN A 40 25.85 -31.66 6.38
N ILE A 41 25.17 -31.39 5.27
CA ILE A 41 24.25 -30.25 5.11
C ILE A 41 22.83 -30.67 4.70
N ILE A 42 22.58 -31.98 4.45
CA ILE A 42 21.23 -32.49 4.18
C ILE A 42 20.43 -32.47 5.49
N SER A 43 19.24 -31.88 5.44
CA SER A 43 18.28 -31.95 6.53
C SER A 43 17.34 -33.14 6.33
N GLU A 44 17.32 -34.06 7.29
CA GLU A 44 16.34 -35.16 7.35
C GLU A 44 15.01 -34.72 8.00
N ARG A 45 14.96 -33.50 8.56
CA ARG A 45 13.73 -32.95 9.09
C ARG A 45 12.77 -32.62 7.94
N GLU A 46 11.59 -33.21 7.96
CA GLU A 46 10.49 -32.82 7.08
C GLU A 46 10.11 -31.35 7.30
N LEU A 47 9.76 -30.66 6.21
CA LEU A 47 9.26 -29.30 6.31
C LEU A 47 7.91 -29.31 7.04
N GLU A 48 7.85 -28.61 8.16
CA GLU A 48 6.65 -28.44 8.96
C GLU A 48 5.68 -27.51 8.22
N MET A 49 4.76 -28.10 7.46
CA MET A 49 3.83 -27.39 6.59
C MET A 49 2.41 -27.92 6.75
N ASP A 50 1.44 -27.03 6.54
CA ASP A 50 0.04 -27.42 6.42
C ASP A 50 -0.17 -28.42 5.27
N PRO A 51 -1.20 -29.29 5.35
CA PRO A 51 -1.53 -30.20 4.26
C PRO A 51 -1.75 -29.48 2.92
N PRO A 52 -1.33 -30.08 1.79
CA PRO A 52 -1.43 -29.46 0.48
C PRO A 52 -2.90 -29.23 0.08
N ARG A 53 -3.20 -28.03 -0.40
CA ARG A 53 -4.51 -27.65 -0.94
C ARG A 53 -4.57 -27.94 -2.43
N SER A 54 -5.73 -28.38 -2.92
CA SER A 54 -5.97 -28.45 -4.38
C SER A 54 -5.98 -27.03 -4.98
N GLU A 55 -5.70 -26.90 -6.28
CA GLU A 55 -5.71 -25.58 -6.95
C GLU A 55 -7.06 -24.86 -6.80
N ARG A 56 -8.17 -25.60 -6.91
CA ARG A 56 -9.51 -25.07 -6.67
C ARG A 56 -9.69 -24.57 -5.23
N ALA A 57 -9.22 -25.33 -4.24
CA ALA A 57 -9.29 -24.92 -2.84
C ALA A 57 -8.41 -23.69 -2.56
N ALA A 58 -7.21 -23.64 -3.15
CA ALA A 58 -6.31 -22.49 -3.05
C ALA A 58 -6.94 -21.22 -3.65
N SER A 59 -7.56 -21.33 -4.84
CA SER A 59 -8.25 -20.20 -5.48
C SER A 59 -9.41 -19.68 -4.62
N THR A 60 -10.26 -20.57 -4.09
CA THR A 60 -11.35 -20.17 -3.19
C THR A 60 -10.82 -19.49 -1.93
N TYR A 61 -9.78 -20.06 -1.31
CA TYR A 61 -9.16 -19.48 -0.13
C TYR A 61 -8.58 -18.09 -0.39
N LEU A 62 -7.78 -17.93 -1.45
CA LEU A 62 -7.19 -16.64 -1.83
C LEU A 62 -8.26 -15.59 -2.15
N ARG A 63 -9.38 -15.98 -2.78
CA ARG A 63 -10.52 -15.07 -2.99
C ARG A 63 -11.14 -14.64 -1.68
N HIS A 64 -11.38 -15.56 -0.74
CA HIS A 64 -11.90 -15.22 0.57
C HIS A 64 -10.94 -14.27 1.31
N MET A 65 -9.63 -14.52 1.24
CA MET A 65 -8.63 -13.61 1.79
C MET A 65 -8.70 -12.22 1.16
N ARG A 66 -8.78 -12.15 -0.18
CA ARG A 66 -8.91 -10.89 -0.93
C ARG A 66 -10.17 -10.12 -0.53
N HIS A 67 -11.29 -10.78 -0.23
CA HIS A 67 -12.53 -10.10 0.19
C HIS A 67 -12.42 -9.35 1.52
N ARG A 68 -11.33 -9.55 2.27
CA ARG A 68 -11.01 -8.76 3.46
C ARG A 68 -10.37 -7.41 3.13
N ASN A 69 -9.77 -7.26 1.94
CA ASN A 69 -9.18 -6.00 1.49
C ASN A 69 -10.27 -5.02 1.07
N GLN A 70 -10.04 -3.74 1.32
CA GLN A 70 -10.97 -2.66 1.00
C GLN A 70 -10.36 -1.74 -0.05
N VAL A 71 -11.17 -1.39 -1.04
CA VAL A 71 -10.77 -0.48 -2.11
C VAL A 71 -11.50 0.83 -1.88
N PHE A 72 -10.73 1.86 -1.52
CA PHE A 72 -11.22 3.22 -1.35
C PHE A 72 -10.71 4.11 -2.47
N VAL A 73 -11.37 5.24 -2.68
CA VAL A 73 -10.72 6.39 -3.30
C VAL A 73 -9.64 6.88 -2.33
N SER A 74 -8.39 6.78 -2.75
CA SER A 74 -7.21 7.04 -1.92
C SER A 74 -6.59 8.38 -2.27
N MET A 75 -6.80 9.38 -1.42
CA MET A 75 -6.19 10.72 -1.50
C MET A 75 -4.92 10.83 -0.63
N ILE A 76 -4.23 9.70 -0.41
CA ILE A 76 -3.02 9.63 0.43
C ILE A 76 -1.85 10.35 -0.27
N GLY A 77 -1.73 10.19 -1.59
CA GLY A 77 -0.60 10.72 -2.36
C GLY A 77 0.70 9.96 -2.10
N CYS A 78 1.77 10.70 -1.82
CA CYS A 78 3.09 10.16 -1.47
C CYS A 78 3.75 9.32 -2.58
N GLY A 79 3.56 9.70 -3.84
CA GLY A 79 4.18 9.05 -5.01
C GLY A 79 3.43 7.81 -5.51
N TYR A 80 2.26 7.49 -4.94
CA TYR A 80 1.41 6.39 -5.39
C TYR A 80 -0.01 6.88 -5.68
N HIS A 81 -0.41 6.81 -6.95
CA HIS A 81 -1.66 7.39 -7.43
C HIS A 81 -2.52 6.35 -8.13
N GLY A 82 -3.84 6.46 -7.94
CA GLY A 82 -4.80 5.67 -8.71
C GLY A 82 -4.68 6.01 -10.21
N THR A 83 -4.71 5.00 -11.08
CA THR A 83 -4.67 5.20 -12.52
C THR A 83 -5.67 4.32 -13.24
N VAL A 84 -6.17 4.79 -14.39
CA VAL A 84 -7.03 3.98 -15.25
C VAL A 84 -6.15 3.17 -16.21
N MET A 85 -5.89 1.90 -15.86
CA MET A 85 -5.16 1.00 -16.75
C MET A 85 -5.99 0.70 -18.01
N PRO A 86 -5.50 1.03 -19.22
CA PRO A 86 -6.22 0.74 -20.45
C PRO A 86 -6.50 -0.77 -20.57
N PRO A 87 -7.76 -1.21 -20.79
CA PRO A 87 -8.11 -2.63 -20.81
C PRO A 87 -7.32 -3.45 -21.84
N VAL A 88 -6.94 -2.83 -22.95
CA VAL A 88 -6.13 -3.46 -24.01
C VAL A 88 -4.70 -3.78 -23.54
N ILE A 89 -4.11 -2.94 -22.70
CA ILE A 89 -2.76 -3.16 -22.13
C ILE A 89 -2.85 -4.26 -21.06
N ARG A 90 -3.86 -4.19 -20.18
CA ARG A 90 -4.08 -5.23 -19.16
C ARG A 90 -4.16 -6.62 -19.79
N ARG A 91 -5.03 -6.78 -20.79
CA ARG A 91 -5.29 -8.07 -21.43
C ARG A 91 -4.13 -8.60 -22.27
N ASN A 92 -3.54 -7.75 -23.10
CA ASN A 92 -2.61 -8.22 -24.14
C ASN A 92 -1.13 -8.12 -23.74
N VAL A 93 -0.82 -7.44 -22.63
CA VAL A 93 0.55 -7.30 -22.10
C VAL A 93 0.63 -7.94 -20.71
N PHE A 94 -0.05 -7.40 -19.70
CA PHE A 94 0.08 -7.90 -18.32
C PHE A 94 -0.45 -9.32 -18.11
N GLU A 95 -1.57 -9.67 -18.75
CA GLU A 95 -2.20 -10.99 -18.64
C GLU A 95 -1.71 -11.98 -19.71
N ASN A 96 -0.74 -11.58 -20.55
CA ASN A 96 -0.21 -12.41 -21.63
C ASN A 96 1.17 -13.01 -21.27
N PRO A 97 1.30 -14.35 -21.16
CA PRO A 97 2.56 -14.99 -20.79
C PRO A 97 3.72 -14.72 -21.73
N ASP A 98 3.46 -14.39 -22.99
CA ASP A 98 4.52 -14.04 -23.96
C ASP A 98 5.33 -12.80 -23.52
N TRP A 99 4.78 -11.96 -22.64
CA TRP A 99 5.44 -10.75 -22.13
C TRP A 99 6.15 -10.93 -20.80
N TYR A 100 5.64 -11.76 -19.88
CA TYR A 100 6.18 -11.85 -18.50
C TYR A 100 6.95 -13.14 -18.19
N THR A 101 6.92 -14.15 -19.07
CA THR A 101 7.69 -15.40 -18.85
C THR A 101 9.13 -15.28 -19.34
N ALA A 102 9.41 -14.42 -20.31
CA ALA A 102 10.75 -14.16 -20.81
C ALA A 102 11.57 -13.33 -19.80
N TYR A 103 12.87 -13.61 -19.73
CA TYR A 103 13.80 -12.88 -18.85
C TYR A 103 14.56 -11.78 -19.62
N THR A 104 15.62 -11.24 -19.00
CA THR A 104 16.51 -10.21 -19.55
C THR A 104 16.87 -10.52 -21.02
N PRO A 105 16.80 -9.54 -21.93
CA PRO A 105 17.11 -9.70 -23.36
C PRO A 105 18.59 -9.90 -23.67
N TYR A 106 19.22 -10.95 -23.12
CA TYR A 106 20.61 -11.30 -23.42
C TYR A 106 20.81 -11.69 -24.90
N GLN A 107 19.81 -12.31 -25.52
CA GLN A 107 19.84 -12.72 -26.94
C GLN A 107 18.98 -11.77 -27.78
N ALA A 108 19.58 -10.70 -28.29
CA ALA A 108 18.86 -9.60 -28.91
C ALA A 108 17.98 -10.01 -30.11
N GLU A 109 18.45 -10.97 -30.93
CA GLU A 109 17.82 -11.41 -32.17
C GLU A 109 16.43 -12.03 -31.95
N VAL A 110 16.24 -12.69 -30.81
CA VAL A 110 14.96 -13.31 -30.40
C VAL A 110 14.19 -12.44 -29.40
N SER A 111 14.57 -11.17 -29.29
CA SER A 111 14.13 -10.26 -28.24
C SER A 111 13.75 -8.87 -28.72
N GLN A 112 13.72 -8.66 -30.04
CA GLN A 112 13.53 -7.34 -30.65
C GLN A 112 12.26 -6.63 -30.17
N GLY A 113 11.13 -7.34 -30.04
CA GLY A 113 9.87 -6.74 -29.60
C GLY A 113 9.96 -6.06 -28.23
N ARG A 114 10.61 -6.68 -27.23
CA ARG A 114 10.77 -6.07 -25.91
C ARG A 114 11.82 -4.97 -25.89
N LEU A 115 12.90 -5.12 -26.67
CA LEU A 115 13.92 -4.08 -26.81
C LEU A 115 13.34 -2.80 -27.42
N GLU A 116 12.45 -2.93 -28.40
CA GLU A 116 11.74 -1.80 -29.01
C GLU A 116 10.81 -1.09 -28.01
N VAL A 117 10.09 -1.83 -27.17
CA VAL A 117 9.26 -1.25 -26.10
C VAL A 117 10.11 -0.50 -25.08
N LEU A 118 11.28 -1.04 -24.69
CA LEU A 118 12.20 -0.35 -23.78
C LEU A 118 12.75 0.94 -24.40
N LEU A 119 13.07 0.94 -25.69
CA LEU A 119 13.51 2.14 -26.40
C LEU A 119 12.38 3.19 -26.48
N SER A 120 11.15 2.74 -26.69
CA SER A 120 9.97 3.62 -26.69
C SER A 120 9.74 4.24 -25.30
N PHE A 121 9.94 3.47 -24.23
CA PHE A 121 9.93 4.00 -22.85
C PHE A 121 11.02 5.06 -22.65
N GLN A 122 12.25 4.79 -23.10
CA GLN A 122 13.35 5.76 -23.00
C GLN A 122 13.03 7.06 -23.75
N GLN A 123 12.52 6.98 -24.97
CA GLN A 123 12.14 8.15 -25.75
C GLN A 123 11.02 8.95 -25.07
N MET A 124 9.99 8.26 -24.57
CA MET A 124 8.90 8.89 -23.82
C MET A 124 9.41 9.67 -22.60
N ILE A 125 10.36 9.10 -21.84
CA ILE A 125 10.97 9.80 -20.70
C ILE A 125 11.81 11.00 -21.17
N CYS A 126 12.59 10.87 -22.25
CA CYS A 126 13.34 12.00 -22.82
C CYS A 126 12.40 13.15 -23.23
N ASP A 127 11.30 12.84 -23.91
CA ASP A 127 10.32 13.84 -24.37
C ASP A 127 9.61 14.53 -23.19
N LEU A 128 9.23 13.78 -22.14
CA LEU A 128 8.58 14.33 -20.95
C LEU A 128 9.52 15.21 -20.11
N THR A 129 10.79 14.82 -19.99
CA THR A 129 11.76 15.49 -19.11
C THR A 129 12.59 16.56 -19.83
N GLY A 130 12.62 16.54 -21.16
CA GLY A 130 13.52 17.35 -21.98
C GLY A 130 14.99 16.95 -21.88
N MET A 131 15.29 15.79 -21.29
CA MET A 131 16.66 15.26 -21.14
C MET A 131 17.10 14.52 -22.41
N GLU A 132 18.41 14.49 -22.66
CA GLU A 132 18.98 13.87 -23.86
C GLU A 132 18.98 12.34 -23.80
N LEU A 133 18.99 11.75 -22.61
CA LEU A 133 19.12 10.31 -22.41
C LEU A 133 18.35 9.84 -21.17
N ALA A 134 17.66 8.70 -21.32
CA ALA A 134 17.05 7.95 -20.23
C ALA A 134 17.56 6.51 -20.23
N ASN A 135 17.60 5.87 -19.05
CA ASN A 135 17.82 4.43 -18.95
C ASN A 135 16.49 3.66 -19.14
N ALA A 136 16.54 2.33 -19.12
CA ALA A 136 15.38 1.47 -19.34
C ALA A 136 14.60 1.14 -18.04
N SER A 137 14.55 2.06 -17.07
CA SER A 137 13.99 2.00 -15.70
C SER A 137 15.02 1.93 -14.55
N LEU A 138 14.54 2.25 -13.35
CA LEU A 138 15.13 1.95 -12.05
C LEU A 138 14.08 1.21 -11.19
N LEU A 139 14.43 0.85 -9.96
CA LEU A 139 13.55 0.06 -9.09
C LEU A 139 12.32 0.86 -8.62
N ASP A 140 12.53 2.08 -8.13
CA ASP A 140 11.48 2.98 -7.64
C ASP A 140 11.98 4.44 -7.58
N GLU A 141 11.10 5.38 -7.22
CA GLU A 141 11.45 6.81 -7.08
C GLU A 141 12.54 7.05 -6.03
N ALA A 142 12.42 6.41 -4.87
CA ALA A 142 13.31 6.64 -3.73
C ALA A 142 14.75 6.22 -4.05
N THR A 143 14.92 5.06 -4.69
CA THR A 143 16.21 4.57 -5.17
C THR A 143 16.74 5.40 -6.34
N ALA A 144 15.87 5.90 -7.23
CA ALA A 144 16.28 6.83 -8.29
C ALA A 144 16.85 8.14 -7.71
N GLY A 145 16.24 8.72 -6.68
CA GLY A 145 16.78 9.88 -5.96
C GLY A 145 18.16 9.60 -5.34
N ALA A 146 18.36 8.42 -4.75
CA ALA A 146 19.65 8.02 -4.20
C ALA A 146 20.73 7.75 -5.27
N GLU A 147 20.36 7.19 -6.42
CA GLU A 147 21.27 7.03 -7.57
C GLU A 147 21.63 8.39 -8.19
N ALA A 148 20.69 9.35 -8.23
CA ALA A 148 20.96 10.72 -8.67
C ALA A 148 21.99 11.41 -7.75
N MET A 149 21.83 11.32 -6.43
CA MET A 149 22.84 11.79 -5.46
C MET A 149 24.21 11.15 -5.73
N SER A 150 24.24 9.83 -5.95
CA SER A 150 25.47 9.08 -6.23
C SER A 150 26.13 9.51 -7.54
N MET A 151 25.34 9.77 -8.58
CA MET A 151 25.80 10.31 -9.86
C MET A 151 26.36 11.73 -9.71
N CYS A 152 25.64 12.61 -9.00
CA CYS A 152 26.09 13.97 -8.69
C CYS A 152 27.45 13.97 -8.01
N ARG A 153 27.72 13.04 -7.08
CA ARG A 153 29.05 12.88 -6.50
C ARG A 153 30.12 12.54 -7.51
N ARG A 154 29.86 11.56 -8.38
CA ARG A 154 30.85 11.11 -9.37
C ARG A 154 31.21 12.22 -10.36
N LEU A 155 30.27 13.12 -10.65
CA LEU A 155 30.46 14.24 -11.58
C LEU A 155 30.97 15.52 -10.92
N SER A 156 30.63 15.76 -9.65
CA SER A 156 30.98 16.98 -8.93
C SER A 156 32.47 17.05 -8.63
N LYS A 157 33.06 18.22 -8.85
CA LYS A 157 34.44 18.55 -8.45
C LYS A 157 34.52 19.13 -7.03
N ALA A 158 33.38 19.31 -6.36
CA ALA A 158 33.33 19.90 -5.03
C ALA A 158 33.95 18.95 -4.00
N LYS A 159 34.77 19.51 -3.09
CA LYS A 159 35.32 18.77 -1.95
C LYS A 159 34.31 18.55 -0.82
N SER A 160 33.18 19.27 -0.86
CA SER A 160 32.12 19.15 0.15
C SER A 160 31.53 17.74 0.13
N ASN A 161 31.22 17.23 1.31
CA ASN A 161 30.44 16.00 1.50
C ASN A 161 28.97 16.31 1.83
N VAL A 162 28.57 17.59 1.80
CA VAL A 162 27.19 17.99 2.06
C VAL A 162 26.38 17.84 0.78
N PHE A 163 25.25 17.13 0.87
CA PHE A 163 24.24 17.04 -0.19
C PHE A 163 22.93 17.64 0.32
N PHE A 164 22.41 18.63 -0.40
CA PHE A 164 21.16 19.30 -0.05
C PHE A 164 19.96 18.54 -0.59
N VAL A 165 18.91 18.41 0.22
CA VAL A 165 17.63 17.81 -0.16
C VAL A 165 16.51 18.75 0.28
N ASP A 166 15.54 19.00 -0.61
CA ASP A 166 14.35 19.80 -0.28
C ASP A 166 13.57 19.12 0.87
N ASP A 167 13.06 19.89 1.82
CA ASP A 167 12.27 19.37 2.95
C ASP A 167 10.88 18.87 2.56
N ARG A 168 10.45 19.14 1.31
CA ARG A 168 9.17 18.72 0.74
C ARG A 168 9.22 17.43 -0.09
N VAL A 169 10.37 16.74 -0.18
CA VAL A 169 10.41 15.43 -0.84
C VAL A 169 9.62 14.39 -0.03
N HIS A 170 9.12 13.34 -0.68
CA HIS A 170 8.43 12.26 0.00
C HIS A 170 9.29 11.56 1.07
N PRO A 171 8.68 11.07 2.17
CA PRO A 171 9.43 10.59 3.33
C PRO A 171 10.25 9.34 3.02
N GLN A 172 9.70 8.41 2.23
CA GLN A 172 10.40 7.22 1.79
C GLN A 172 11.61 7.57 0.91
N THR A 173 11.49 8.61 0.07
CA THR A 173 12.57 9.10 -0.79
C THR A 173 13.70 9.69 0.07
N LEU A 174 13.37 10.54 1.05
CA LEU A 174 14.36 11.07 1.99
C LEU A 174 15.04 9.95 2.82
N ALA A 175 14.28 8.96 3.27
CA ALA A 175 14.80 7.84 4.07
C ALA A 175 15.82 6.99 3.30
N VAL A 176 15.52 6.66 2.04
CA VAL A 176 16.44 5.90 1.17
C VAL A 176 17.68 6.74 0.82
N ILE A 177 17.52 8.04 0.53
CA ILE A 177 18.64 8.95 0.29
C ILE A 177 19.55 9.02 1.52
N LYS A 178 19.00 9.24 2.72
CA LYS A 178 19.77 9.27 3.98
C LYS A 178 20.50 7.94 4.23
N THR A 179 19.82 6.82 4.00
CA THR A 179 20.42 5.48 4.17
C THR A 179 21.61 5.31 3.23
N ARG A 180 21.44 5.61 1.93
CA ARG A 180 22.52 5.50 0.94
C ARG A 180 23.66 6.48 1.24
N ALA A 181 23.33 7.69 1.64
CA ALA A 181 24.27 8.73 2.01
C ALA A 181 25.19 8.31 3.16
N GLY A 182 24.64 7.67 4.19
CA GLY A 182 25.40 7.17 5.34
C GLY A 182 26.52 6.21 4.93
N PHE A 183 26.26 5.26 4.04
CA PHE A 183 27.29 4.33 3.54
C PHE A 183 28.32 4.98 2.60
N MET A 184 28.00 6.14 2.03
CA MET A 184 28.86 6.88 1.11
C MET A 184 29.63 8.03 1.78
N GLY A 185 29.34 8.32 3.05
CA GLY A 185 29.96 9.41 3.80
C GLY A 185 29.46 10.81 3.42
N PHE A 186 28.22 10.94 2.94
CA PHE A 186 27.58 12.25 2.79
C PHE A 186 26.93 12.72 4.08
N GLU A 187 26.96 14.04 4.27
CA GLU A 187 26.10 14.75 5.19
C GLU A 187 24.87 15.27 4.44
N ILE A 188 23.67 14.88 4.87
CA ILE A 188 22.43 15.36 4.25
C ILE A 188 21.96 16.63 4.95
N LEU A 189 21.89 17.74 4.22
CA LEU A 189 21.28 18.98 4.67
C LEU A 189 19.87 19.08 4.09
N VAL A 190 18.85 19.13 4.96
CA VAL A 190 17.44 19.23 4.55
C VAL A 190 16.95 20.66 4.74
N GLY A 191 16.22 21.24 3.78
CA GLY A 191 15.62 22.57 3.95
C GLY A 191 14.69 23.01 2.83
N ASN A 192 13.96 24.11 3.08
CA ASN A 192 12.97 24.67 2.15
C ASN A 192 13.60 25.72 1.20
N PRO A 193 13.48 25.56 -0.13
CA PRO A 193 14.00 26.56 -1.08
C PRO A 193 13.00 27.70 -1.41
N GLY A 194 11.80 27.74 -0.83
CA GLY A 194 10.77 28.79 -0.97
C GLY A 194 9.50 28.38 -1.75
N ASN A 195 8.42 29.18 -1.65
CA ASN A 195 7.20 29.07 -2.48
C ASN A 195 6.56 30.46 -2.76
N ASN A 196 5.89 30.64 -3.90
CA ASN A 196 5.29 31.92 -4.34
C ASN A 196 3.78 32.01 -4.02
N GLY A 197 3.33 31.49 -2.87
CA GLY A 197 1.91 31.57 -2.46
C GLY A 197 0.93 30.70 -3.25
N LEU A 198 1.42 29.77 -4.06
CA LEU A 198 0.63 28.71 -4.72
C LEU A 198 1.04 27.36 -4.14
N VAL A 199 0.08 26.43 -4.09
CA VAL A 199 0.33 25.00 -3.86
C VAL A 199 0.44 24.27 -5.20
N ALA A 200 1.19 23.18 -5.25
CA ALA A 200 1.40 22.41 -6.48
C ALA A 200 0.25 21.40 -6.68
N HIS A 201 0.58 20.10 -6.68
CA HIS A 201 -0.40 19.02 -6.81
C HIS A 201 -1.00 18.58 -5.46
N GLU A 202 -0.40 18.99 -4.34
CA GLU A 202 -0.82 18.67 -2.97
C GLU A 202 -0.82 19.91 -2.06
N CYS A 203 -1.57 19.87 -0.96
CA CYS A 203 -1.60 20.92 0.06
C CYS A 203 -1.69 20.37 1.49
N ILE A 204 -1.27 21.19 2.47
CA ILE A 204 -1.37 20.85 3.91
C ILE A 204 -2.52 21.63 4.54
N VAL A 205 -3.39 20.92 5.25
CA VAL A 205 -4.44 21.48 6.11
C VAL A 205 -4.05 21.26 7.57
N ASP A 206 -3.72 22.36 8.25
CA ASP A 206 -3.33 22.35 9.66
C ASP A 206 -4.56 22.21 10.58
N LEU A 207 -4.55 21.20 11.43
CA LEU A 207 -5.62 20.94 12.41
C LEU A 207 -5.13 21.15 13.87
N SER A 208 -3.89 21.61 14.07
CA SER A 208 -3.32 21.81 15.41
C SER A 208 -4.15 22.75 16.28
N GLY A 209 -4.67 23.84 15.70
CA GLY A 209 -5.53 24.78 16.40
C GLY A 209 -6.88 24.19 16.85
N ILE A 210 -7.40 23.17 16.16
CA ILE A 210 -8.64 22.47 16.55
C ILE A 210 -8.39 21.57 17.76
N ARG A 211 -7.23 20.91 17.82
CA ARG A 211 -6.84 20.10 18.97
C ARG A 211 -6.73 20.96 20.23
N GLU A 212 -6.16 22.15 20.11
CA GLU A 212 -6.05 23.10 21.22
C GLU A 212 -7.41 23.66 21.66
N SER A 213 -8.35 23.86 20.73
CA SER A 213 -9.64 24.48 21.03
C SER A 213 -10.63 23.53 21.70
N CYS A 214 -10.75 22.29 21.22
CA CYS A 214 -11.80 21.36 21.68
C CYS A 214 -11.34 19.91 21.84
N GLY A 215 -10.03 19.63 21.77
CA GLY A 215 -9.49 18.28 22.00
C GLY A 215 -9.76 17.27 20.88
N ILE A 216 -10.32 17.71 19.75
CA ILE A 216 -10.44 16.89 18.54
C ILE A 216 -9.07 16.74 17.87
N THR A 217 -8.69 15.50 17.60
CA THR A 217 -7.40 15.17 16.98
C THR A 217 -7.52 14.97 15.47
N VAL A 218 -6.39 14.99 14.77
CA VAL A 218 -6.31 14.61 13.35
C VAL A 218 -6.84 13.19 13.11
N GLU A 219 -6.63 12.27 14.06
CA GLU A 219 -7.17 10.91 13.97
C GLU A 219 -8.71 10.91 14.03
N ASP A 220 -9.31 11.75 14.87
CA ASP A 220 -10.76 11.86 14.97
C ASP A 220 -11.41 12.29 13.65
N VAL A 221 -10.83 13.30 13.00
CA VAL A 221 -11.28 13.77 11.68
C VAL A 221 -11.06 12.69 10.63
N ALA A 222 -9.95 11.97 10.68
CA ALA A 222 -9.64 10.90 9.75
C ALA A 222 -10.57 9.70 9.86
N LYS A 223 -10.92 9.28 11.09
CA LYS A 223 -11.92 8.24 11.30
C LYS A 223 -13.30 8.74 10.86
N ARG A 224 -13.64 10.01 11.11
CA ARG A 224 -14.92 10.58 10.68
C ARG A 224 -15.06 10.63 9.16
N LEU A 225 -14.00 10.89 8.40
CA LEU A 225 -14.00 10.82 6.94
C LEU A 225 -14.44 9.44 6.39
N MET A 226 -14.19 8.35 7.13
CA MET A 226 -14.67 7.02 6.74
C MET A 226 -16.20 6.95 6.71
N ASP A 227 -16.89 7.67 7.61
CA ASP A 227 -18.35 7.71 7.63
C ASP A 227 -18.92 8.45 6.40
N TYR A 228 -18.14 9.39 5.85
CA TYR A 228 -18.40 10.09 4.58
C TYR A 228 -17.99 9.29 3.34
N GLY A 229 -17.41 8.10 3.51
CA GLY A 229 -16.98 7.23 2.42
C GLY A 229 -15.64 7.63 1.79
N PHE A 230 -14.76 8.27 2.56
CA PHE A 230 -13.40 8.61 2.13
C PHE A 230 -12.36 7.88 2.98
N HIS A 231 -11.26 7.46 2.34
CA HIS A 231 -10.04 7.19 3.09
C HIS A 231 -9.42 8.52 3.52
N ALA A 232 -8.85 8.57 4.72
CA ALA A 232 -8.19 9.77 5.20
C ALA A 232 -6.98 10.13 4.32
N PRO A 233 -6.69 11.43 4.13
CA PRO A 233 -5.42 11.87 3.55
C PRO A 233 -4.23 11.47 4.42
N THR A 234 -3.01 11.78 3.95
CA THR A 234 -1.81 11.57 4.77
C THR A 234 -1.92 12.37 6.07
N MET A 235 -1.75 11.71 7.21
CA MET A 235 -1.94 12.30 8.53
C MET A 235 -0.61 12.55 9.23
N SER A 236 -0.52 13.68 9.94
CA SER A 236 0.62 14.05 10.79
C SER A 236 1.98 13.99 10.10
N TRP A 237 1.98 14.17 8.78
CA TRP A 237 3.19 14.26 7.96
C TRP A 237 2.93 15.18 6.75
N PRO A 238 3.89 16.03 6.35
CA PRO A 238 5.19 16.28 6.99
C PRO A 238 5.08 17.10 8.29
N VAL A 239 3.89 17.62 8.60
CA VAL A 239 3.60 18.42 9.80
C VAL A 239 2.75 17.60 10.76
N ALA A 240 3.06 17.61 12.05
CA ALA A 240 2.25 16.93 13.06
C ALA A 240 0.86 17.58 13.16
N ASP A 241 -0.17 16.80 13.51
CA ASP A 241 -1.55 17.29 13.65
C ASP A 241 -2.10 17.97 12.38
N SER A 242 -1.69 17.52 11.19
CA SER A 242 -2.19 18.03 9.90
C SER A 242 -2.64 16.92 8.95
N PHE A 243 -3.40 17.30 7.93
CA PHE A 243 -3.57 16.50 6.71
C PHE A 243 -2.70 17.02 5.57
N MET A 244 -2.14 16.12 4.78
CA MET A 244 -1.60 16.41 3.46
C MET A 244 -2.53 15.76 2.42
N ILE A 245 -3.12 16.59 1.56
CA ILE A 245 -4.21 16.24 0.64
C ILE A 245 -3.72 16.38 -0.80
N GLU A 246 -3.91 15.31 -1.58
CA GLU A 246 -3.55 15.26 -2.99
C GLU A 246 -4.65 14.58 -3.82
N PRO A 247 -5.46 15.35 -4.59
CA PRO A 247 -6.58 14.81 -5.34
C PRO A 247 -6.22 14.11 -6.67
N THR A 248 -5.03 14.34 -7.23
CA THR A 248 -4.61 13.91 -8.58
C THR A 248 -5.49 14.47 -9.72
N GLU A 249 -5.02 14.36 -10.95
CA GLU A 249 -5.75 14.80 -12.15
C GLU A 249 -6.84 13.81 -12.61
N SER A 250 -6.84 12.58 -12.05
CA SER A 250 -7.81 11.54 -12.41
C SER A 250 -9.17 11.76 -11.78
N GLU A 251 -9.25 12.56 -10.73
CA GLU A 251 -10.47 12.77 -9.97
C GLU A 251 -11.31 13.91 -10.57
N SER A 252 -12.59 13.64 -10.72
CA SER A 252 -13.52 14.62 -11.27
C SER A 252 -13.77 15.75 -10.28
N ARG A 253 -14.11 16.94 -10.78
CA ARG A 253 -14.51 18.06 -9.92
C ARG A 253 -15.65 17.69 -8.95
N GLU A 254 -16.60 16.86 -9.37
CA GLU A 254 -17.70 16.41 -8.49
C GLU A 254 -17.16 15.64 -7.27
N GLU A 255 -16.13 14.82 -7.46
CA GLU A 255 -15.50 14.06 -6.37
C GLU A 255 -14.67 14.97 -5.45
N LEU A 256 -14.00 15.98 -6.01
CA LEU A 256 -13.32 17.01 -5.23
C LEU A 256 -14.28 17.83 -4.38
N ASP A 257 -15.40 18.25 -4.99
CA ASP A 257 -16.46 18.99 -4.31
C ASP A 257 -17.05 18.12 -3.17
N ARG A 258 -17.25 16.81 -3.40
CA ARG A 258 -17.72 15.86 -2.38
C ARG A 258 -16.75 15.73 -1.19
N PHE A 259 -15.45 15.70 -1.45
CA PHE A 259 -14.42 15.64 -0.41
C PHE A 259 -14.33 16.96 0.38
N CYS A 260 -14.36 18.09 -0.32
CA CYS A 260 -14.41 19.42 0.30
C CYS A 260 -15.67 19.59 1.16
N ASP A 261 -16.84 19.19 0.67
CA ASP A 261 -18.10 19.24 1.41
C ASP A 261 -18.05 18.36 2.67
N ALA A 262 -17.41 17.19 2.61
CA ALA A 262 -17.19 16.34 3.77
C ALA A 262 -16.32 17.06 4.82
N LEU A 263 -15.19 17.66 4.42
CA LEU A 263 -14.33 18.42 5.33
C LEU A 263 -15.05 19.64 5.93
N ILE A 264 -15.83 20.37 5.13
CA ILE A 264 -16.63 21.52 5.59
C ILE A 264 -17.70 21.06 6.59
N SER A 265 -18.38 19.95 6.31
CA SER A 265 -19.37 19.37 7.22
C SER A 265 -18.72 18.95 8.55
N ILE A 266 -17.56 18.28 8.50
CA ILE A 266 -16.82 17.91 9.71
C ILE A 266 -16.35 19.15 10.47
N ARG A 267 -15.96 20.23 9.78
CA ARG A 267 -15.66 21.51 10.45
C ARG A 267 -16.87 22.08 11.18
N GLY A 268 -18.07 21.91 10.63
CA GLY A 268 -19.34 22.23 11.30
C GLY A 268 -19.55 21.40 12.56
N GLU A 269 -19.37 20.08 12.48
CA GLU A 269 -19.43 19.17 13.65
C GLU A 269 -18.43 19.59 14.75
N ILE A 270 -17.22 19.99 14.37
CA ILE A 270 -16.20 20.53 15.30
C ILE A 270 -16.66 21.85 15.94
N ALA A 271 -17.31 22.74 15.18
CA ALA A 271 -17.81 24.01 15.71
C ALA A 271 -18.93 23.81 16.75
N GLU A 272 -19.76 22.78 16.59
CA GLU A 272 -20.77 22.41 17.59
C GLU A 272 -20.12 21.97 18.91
N ILE A 273 -18.98 21.27 18.85
CA ILE A 273 -18.22 20.91 20.05
C ILE A 273 -17.56 22.15 20.67
N GLU A 274 -16.91 23.00 19.86
CA GLU A 274 -16.27 24.25 20.32
C GLU A 274 -17.27 25.20 21.02
N SER A 275 -18.53 25.21 20.55
CA SER A 275 -19.60 26.04 21.11
C SER A 275 -20.35 25.38 22.28
N GLY A 276 -20.03 24.14 22.63
CA GLY A 276 -20.68 23.40 23.71
C GLY A 276 -22.08 22.84 23.37
N GLN A 277 -22.44 22.76 22.09
CA GLN A 277 -23.68 22.16 21.62
C GLN A 277 -23.63 20.62 21.61
N GLN A 278 -22.43 20.05 21.44
CA GLN A 278 -22.18 18.61 21.58
C GLN A 278 -21.21 18.31 22.72
N ASP A 279 -21.37 17.11 23.29
CA ASP A 279 -20.47 16.59 24.31
C ASP A 279 -19.05 16.40 23.73
N PRO A 280 -17.99 16.90 24.39
CA PRO A 280 -16.61 16.80 23.88
C PRO A 280 -16.07 15.37 23.80
N GLU A 281 -16.62 14.44 24.60
CA GLU A 281 -16.19 13.04 24.65
C GLU A 281 -17.19 12.09 23.96
N ASN A 282 -18.48 12.43 23.90
CA ASN A 282 -19.51 11.64 23.22
C ASN A 282 -20.14 12.38 22.02
N ASN A 283 -19.38 12.47 20.93
CA ASN A 283 -19.77 13.11 19.67
C ASN A 283 -19.45 12.24 18.45
N LEU A 284 -19.86 12.74 17.27
CA LEU A 284 -19.70 12.07 15.98
C LEU A 284 -18.23 11.76 15.68
N LEU A 285 -17.30 12.68 15.99
CA LEU A 285 -15.89 12.51 15.68
C LEU A 285 -15.21 11.49 16.60
N LYS A 286 -15.39 11.60 17.92
CA LYS A 286 -14.78 10.69 18.91
C LYS A 286 -15.23 9.25 18.73
N ASN A 287 -16.50 9.05 18.39
CA ASN A 287 -17.04 7.70 18.23
C ASN A 287 -17.00 7.16 16.78
N ALA A 288 -16.42 7.92 15.83
CA ALA A 288 -16.12 7.41 14.49
C ALA A 288 -14.96 6.40 14.54
N PRO A 289 -14.89 5.44 13.60
CA PRO A 289 -15.86 5.20 12.53
C PRO A 289 -17.08 4.42 13.02
N HIS A 290 -18.22 4.60 12.36
CA HIS A 290 -19.48 3.93 12.71
C HIS A 290 -19.64 2.63 11.91
N SER A 291 -19.35 1.48 12.54
CA SER A 291 -19.42 0.16 11.90
C SER A 291 -20.85 -0.39 11.82
N LEU A 292 -21.06 -1.34 10.90
CA LEU A 292 -22.38 -1.95 10.67
C LEU A 292 -22.94 -2.65 11.93
N HIS A 293 -22.06 -3.25 12.75
CA HIS A 293 -22.46 -3.98 13.95
C HIS A 293 -23.20 -3.10 14.99
N LEU A 294 -22.96 -1.79 14.98
CA LEU A 294 -23.69 -0.86 15.86
C LEU A 294 -25.21 -0.84 15.58
N LEU A 295 -25.67 -1.26 14.39
CA LEU A 295 -27.09 -1.40 14.09
C LEU A 295 -27.72 -2.66 14.69
N THR A 296 -26.92 -3.66 15.07
CA THR A 296 -27.42 -4.93 15.60
C THR A 296 -27.49 -4.97 17.13
N LEU A 297 -26.83 -4.04 17.82
CA LEU A 297 -26.73 -3.99 19.30
C LEU A 297 -28.03 -3.60 20.04
N GLY A 298 -29.15 -3.39 19.33
CA GLY A 298 -30.47 -3.20 19.95
C GLY A 298 -30.68 -1.91 20.77
N GLY A 299 -29.68 -1.02 20.84
CA GLY A 299 -29.75 0.25 21.57
C GLY A 299 -28.81 1.32 20.99
N TRP A 300 -29.15 2.59 21.18
CA TRP A 300 -28.36 3.73 20.72
C TRP A 300 -28.18 4.75 21.84
N ASP A 301 -27.04 4.67 22.53
CA ASP A 301 -26.69 5.49 23.70
C ASP A 301 -25.82 6.72 23.32
N ARG A 302 -26.09 7.30 22.14
CA ARG A 302 -25.34 8.44 21.62
C ARG A 302 -26.24 9.67 21.55
N SER A 303 -25.64 10.83 21.84
CA SER A 303 -26.31 12.14 21.91
C SER A 303 -26.83 12.66 20.55
N TYR A 304 -26.45 12.00 19.46
CA TYR A 304 -26.76 12.36 18.09
C TYR A 304 -27.52 11.23 17.36
N PRO A 305 -28.32 11.51 16.34
CA PRO A 305 -29.11 10.48 15.65
C PRO A 305 -28.26 9.49 14.84
N LEU A 306 -28.75 8.24 14.75
CA LEU A 306 -28.23 7.18 13.88
C LEU A 306 -28.03 7.65 12.43
N GLU A 307 -28.98 8.42 11.89
CA GLU A 307 -28.94 8.87 10.50
C GLU A 307 -27.72 9.76 10.22
N VAL A 308 -27.33 10.63 11.15
CA VAL A 308 -26.17 11.52 10.99
C VAL A 308 -24.85 10.77 11.18
N ALA A 309 -24.87 9.71 11.98
CA ALA A 309 -23.72 8.82 12.17
C ALA A 309 -23.39 8.06 10.87
N PHE A 310 -24.40 7.40 10.28
CA PHE A 310 -24.22 6.49 9.15
C PHE A 310 -24.39 7.17 7.78
N PHE A 311 -25.19 8.22 7.66
CA PHE A 311 -25.50 8.85 6.38
C PHE A 311 -25.31 10.37 6.43
N PRO A 312 -24.08 10.85 6.73
CA PRO A 312 -23.83 12.27 6.93
C PRO A 312 -23.94 13.11 5.65
N SER A 313 -24.01 12.48 4.47
CA SER A 313 -24.20 13.19 3.20
C SER A 313 -25.19 12.48 2.27
N PRO A 314 -25.82 13.20 1.32
CA PRO A 314 -26.67 12.57 0.31
C PRO A 314 -25.96 11.48 -0.50
N ALA A 315 -24.65 11.64 -0.76
CA ALA A 315 -23.85 10.64 -1.47
C ALA A 315 -23.77 9.32 -0.71
N THR A 316 -23.55 9.37 0.61
CA THR A 316 -23.48 8.15 1.45
C THR A 316 -24.80 7.37 1.50
N ARG A 317 -25.94 7.97 1.16
CA ARG A 317 -27.23 7.26 1.05
C ARG A 317 -27.35 6.45 -0.24
N ARG A 318 -26.66 6.88 -1.30
CA ARG A 318 -26.66 6.19 -2.60
C ARG A 318 -25.65 5.05 -2.61
N ASP A 319 -24.45 5.31 -2.07
CA ASP A 319 -23.35 4.36 -2.03
C ASP A 319 -22.67 4.43 -0.66
N LYS A 320 -23.04 3.51 0.23
CA LYS A 320 -22.57 3.48 1.62
C LYS A 320 -21.43 2.50 1.77
N TYR A 321 -20.29 3.04 2.18
CA TYR A 321 -19.22 2.23 2.74
C TYR A 321 -19.48 1.94 4.23
N TRP A 322 -19.31 0.69 4.65
CA TRP A 322 -19.44 0.24 6.04
C TRP A 322 -18.08 -0.12 6.63
N PRO A 323 -17.56 0.65 7.59
CA PRO A 323 -16.39 0.26 8.38
C PRO A 323 -16.62 -1.13 9.02
N PRO A 324 -15.71 -2.11 8.84
CA PRO A 324 -15.93 -3.48 9.30
C PRO A 324 -15.78 -3.61 10.82
N VAL A 325 -14.99 -2.73 11.43
CA VAL A 325 -14.69 -2.68 12.85
C VAL A 325 -14.84 -1.24 13.34
N GLY A 326 -15.01 -1.08 14.65
CA GLY A 326 -14.97 0.24 15.29
C GLY A 326 -13.56 0.83 15.32
N ARG A 327 -13.38 1.89 16.11
CA ARG A 327 -12.08 2.52 16.28
C ARG A 327 -11.06 1.54 16.88
N VAL A 328 -9.90 1.44 16.25
CA VAL A 328 -8.80 0.58 16.69
C VAL A 328 -8.14 1.17 17.93
N ASP A 329 -7.86 0.32 18.93
CA ASP A 329 -7.04 0.69 20.08
C ASP A 329 -5.55 0.41 19.78
N ASN A 330 -4.86 1.45 19.30
CA ASN A 330 -3.45 1.37 18.95
C ASN A 330 -2.58 1.02 20.17
N VAL A 331 -2.92 1.54 21.36
CA VAL A 331 -2.12 1.36 22.57
C VAL A 331 -2.25 -0.06 23.11
N GLN A 332 -3.45 -0.64 23.06
CA GLN A 332 -3.68 -2.01 23.51
C GLN A 332 -2.94 -3.05 22.66
N GLY A 333 -2.89 -2.83 21.34
CA GLY A 333 -2.12 -3.68 20.42
C GLY A 333 -0.63 -3.70 20.76
N ASP A 334 -0.04 -2.54 21.05
CA ASP A 334 1.36 -2.43 21.44
C ASP A 334 1.65 -3.06 22.81
N LYS A 335 0.69 -2.98 23.74
CA LYS A 335 0.80 -3.59 25.08
C LYS A 335 0.65 -5.10 25.06
N THR A 336 -0.18 -5.63 24.16
CA THR A 336 -0.51 -7.06 24.06
C THR A 336 -0.12 -7.57 22.68
N LEU A 337 1.18 -7.75 22.48
CA LEU A 337 1.75 -8.08 21.19
C LEU A 337 1.42 -9.53 20.78
N VAL A 338 0.50 -9.68 19.84
CA VAL A 338 0.14 -10.95 19.20
C VAL A 338 0.41 -10.83 17.71
N CYS A 339 1.50 -11.45 17.24
CA CYS A 339 1.94 -11.38 15.84
C CYS A 339 1.71 -12.69 15.05
N SER A 340 0.95 -13.63 15.62
CA SER A 340 0.48 -14.86 14.97
C SER A 340 -1.04 -14.92 15.02
N CYS A 341 -1.65 -15.75 14.17
CA CYS A 341 -3.08 -16.02 14.31
C CYS A 341 -3.38 -16.53 15.73
N PRO A 342 -4.39 -15.98 16.43
CA PRO A 342 -4.88 -16.56 17.66
C PRO A 342 -5.30 -18.03 17.46
N PRO A 343 -5.27 -18.86 18.52
CA PRO A 343 -5.85 -20.21 18.49
C PRO A 343 -7.32 -20.19 18.05
N ILE A 344 -7.82 -21.27 17.45
CA ILE A 344 -9.22 -21.36 16.98
C ILE A 344 -10.21 -21.09 18.13
N ASP A 345 -9.92 -21.59 19.33
CA ASP A 345 -10.73 -21.40 20.54
C ASP A 345 -10.98 -19.91 20.87
N TYR A 346 -10.08 -19.00 20.48
CA TYR A 346 -10.25 -17.55 20.63
C TYR A 346 -11.46 -17.03 19.84
N TYR A 347 -11.76 -17.64 18.68
CA TYR A 347 -12.89 -17.27 17.83
C TYR A 347 -14.20 -17.97 18.23
N GLU A 348 -14.14 -19.00 19.08
CA GLU A 348 -15.32 -19.72 19.54
C GLU A 348 -16.05 -18.97 20.67
N GLU A 349 -15.33 -18.18 21.47
CA GLU A 349 -15.91 -17.36 22.53
C GLU A 349 -16.70 -16.14 22.00
N GLU A 350 -16.34 -15.57 20.83
CA GLU A 350 -17.05 -14.42 20.24
C GLU A 350 -18.48 -14.74 19.76
N VAL A 351 -18.84 -16.02 19.59
CA VAL A 351 -20.18 -16.45 19.14
C VAL A 351 -21.23 -16.36 20.26
N GLN A 352 -20.82 -16.14 21.52
CA GLN A 352 -21.71 -16.23 22.69
C GLN A 352 -22.23 -14.92 23.29
N THR A 353 -21.98 -13.76 22.67
CA THR A 353 -22.61 -12.50 23.12
C THR A 353 -23.47 -11.89 22.00
N PRO A 354 -24.80 -11.73 22.22
CA PRO A 354 -25.72 -11.21 21.22
C PRO A 354 -25.47 -9.74 20.86
#